data_AF-A0A3B9HEM6-F1
#
_entry.id   AF-A0A3B9HEM6-F1
#
_cell.length_a   1.000
_cell.length_b   1.000
_cell.length_c   1.000
_cell.angle_alpha   90.00
_cell.angle_beta   90.00
_cell.angle_gamma   90.00
#
_symmetry.space_group_name_H-M   'P 1'
#
loop_
_entity.id
_entity.type
_entity.pdbx_description
1 polymer ?
#
loop_
_entity_poly.entity_id
_entity_poly.type
_entity_poly.pdbx_seq_one_letter_code
_entity_poly.pdbx_strand_id
1 'polypeptide(L)'
;GNDTLVGNVFEVLKLVNIASEVKGYAQISPEVIVERNPQYIISSYGDIFSTDPAFAEVLAIKNRAVFVPNEDYLSVSGPRFILGVEEMAKLIYPGIFK
;
A
#
# COMPACT_ATOMS: atom_id res chain seq x y z
N GLY A 1 -6.06 -5.65 7.37
CA GLY A 1 -5.46 -6.87 7.93
C GLY A 1 -4.70 -7.64 6.88
N ASN A 2 -4.01 -8.69 7.32
CA ASN A 2 -3.35 -9.65 6.41
C ASN A 2 -4.36 -10.55 5.68
N ASP A 3 -5.54 -10.75 6.26
CA ASP A 3 -6.65 -11.55 5.75
C ASP A 3 -7.48 -10.86 4.66
N THR A 4 -6.93 -9.81 4.01
CA THR A 4 -7.58 -9.09 2.91
C THR A 4 -6.91 -9.40 1.57
N LEU A 5 -7.58 -9.09 0.46
CA LEU A 5 -6.99 -9.23 -0.88
C LEU A 5 -5.67 -8.47 -1.00
N VAL A 6 -5.64 -7.22 -0.51
CA VAL A 6 -4.43 -6.39 -0.51
C VAL A 6 -3.38 -6.94 0.46
N GLY A 7 -3.79 -7.49 1.61
CA GLY A 7 -2.90 -8.18 2.54
C GLY A 7 -2.17 -9.37 1.89
N ASN A 8 -2.87 -10.17 1.09
CA ASN A 8 -2.26 -11.26 0.33
C ASN A 8 -1.22 -10.76 -0.67
N VAL A 9 -1.45 -9.63 -1.34
CA VAL A 9 -0.46 -9.02 -2.24
C VAL A 9 0.81 -8.65 -1.47
N PHE A 10 0.67 -8.11 -0.27
CA PHE A 10 1.81 -7.73 0.57
C PHE A 10 2.62 -8.97 0.93
N GLU A 11 1.96 -10.07 1.28
CA GLU A 11 2.63 -11.33 1.59
C GLU A 11 3.38 -11.91 0.38
N VAL A 12 2.76 -11.92 -0.81
CA VAL A 12 3.40 -12.38 -2.05
C VAL A 12 4.64 -11.54 -2.36
N LEU A 13 4.53 -10.23 -2.20
CA LEU A 13 5.63 -9.27 -2.40
C LEU A 13 6.57 -9.17 -1.20
N LYS A 14 6.48 -10.07 -0.20
CA LYS A 14 7.38 -10.11 0.97
C LYS A 14 7.43 -8.80 1.77
N LEU A 15 6.31 -8.09 1.81
CA LEU A 15 6.14 -6.85 2.57
C LEU A 15 5.56 -7.13 3.95
N VAL A 16 5.83 -6.20 4.87
CA VAL A 16 5.24 -6.21 6.21
C VAL A 16 4.08 -5.23 6.23
N ASN A 17 2.87 -5.74 6.45
CA ASN A 17 1.68 -4.91 6.58
C ASN A 17 1.69 -4.19 7.94
N ILE A 18 1.68 -2.86 7.93
CA ILE A 18 1.54 -2.08 9.17
C ILE A 18 0.20 -2.29 9.86
N ALA A 19 -0.81 -2.86 9.19
CA ALA A 19 -2.11 -3.19 9.76
C ALA A 19 -2.30 -4.71 9.95
N SER A 20 -1.22 -5.46 10.21
CA SER A 20 -1.26 -6.92 10.38
C SER A 20 -2.13 -7.40 11.55
N GLU A 21 -2.30 -6.56 12.59
CA GLU A 21 -3.03 -6.89 13.81
C GLU A 21 -4.56 -6.71 13.68
N VAL A 22 -5.03 -5.99 12.65
CA VAL A 22 -6.47 -5.81 12.43
C VAL A 22 -7.00 -6.89 11.51
N LYS A 23 -8.26 -7.32 11.73
CA LYS A 23 -8.95 -8.26 10.85
C LYS A 23 -9.70 -7.52 9.75
N GLY A 24 -9.66 -8.06 8.54
CA GLY A 24 -10.35 -7.52 7.38
C GLY A 24 -9.96 -6.07 7.06
N TYR A 25 -10.92 -5.33 6.49
CA TYR A 25 -10.82 -3.90 6.25
C TYR A 25 -11.32 -3.16 7.49
N ALA A 26 -10.40 -2.71 8.33
CA ALA A 26 -10.66 -1.94 9.52
C ALA A 26 -9.92 -0.60 9.46
N GLN A 27 -10.52 0.42 10.07
CA GLN A 27 -9.89 1.72 10.19
C GLN A 27 -8.81 1.68 11.27
N ILE A 28 -7.63 2.23 10.95
CA ILE A 28 -6.57 2.55 11.92
C ILE A 28 -6.49 4.07 12.05
N SER A 29 -6.00 4.56 13.19
CA SER A 29 -5.90 6.01 13.41
C SER A 29 -4.70 6.60 12.63
N PRO A 30 -4.74 7.90 12.27
CA PRO A 30 -3.60 8.58 11.66
C PRO A 30 -2.32 8.48 12.48
N GLU A 31 -2.42 8.53 13.81
CA GLU A 31 -1.28 8.41 14.73
C GLU A 31 -0.58 7.06 14.58
N VAL A 32 -1.34 5.98 14.39
CA VAL A 32 -0.77 4.65 14.15
C VAL A 32 0.02 4.60 12.84
N ILE A 33 -0.44 5.30 11.80
CA ILE A 33 0.27 5.39 10.52
C ILE A 33 1.59 6.16 10.69
N VAL A 34 1.56 7.27 11.42
CA VAL A 34 2.75 8.09 11.72
C VAL A 34 3.74 7.30 12.58
N GLU A 35 3.28 6.63 13.63
CA GLU A 35 4.11 5.83 14.54
C GLU A 35 4.76 4.63 13.83
N ARG A 36 3.98 3.89 13.04
CA ARG A 36 4.49 2.72 12.30
C ARG A 36 5.33 3.10 11.08
N ASN A 37 5.24 4.35 10.63
CA ASN A 37 6.11 4.99 9.65
C ASN A 37 6.43 4.12 8.41
N PRO A 38 5.42 3.77 7.59
CA PRO A 38 5.61 2.86 6.46
C PRO A 38 6.54 3.42 5.39
N GLN A 39 7.26 2.53 4.70
CA GLN A 39 8.12 2.87 3.56
C GLN A 39 7.33 3.08 2.25
N TYR A 40 6.17 2.44 2.13
CA TYR A 40 5.28 2.52 0.98
C TYR A 40 3.83 2.68 1.46
N ILE A 41 3.05 3.49 0.77
CA ILE A 41 1.60 3.62 0.98
C ILE A 41 0.89 3.22 -0.31
N ILE A 42 -0.23 2.51 -0.18
CA ILE A 42 -1.12 2.23 -1.29
C ILE A 42 -2.43 2.91 -0.99
N SER A 43 -2.87 3.77 -1.89
CA SER A 43 -4.14 4.44 -1.80
C SER A 43 -5.02 4.05 -2.98
N SER A 44 -6.18 3.48 -2.68
CA SER A 44 -7.15 3.04 -3.70
C SER A 44 -7.82 4.20 -4.44
N TYR A 45 -7.90 5.38 -3.82
CA TYR A 45 -8.66 6.52 -4.35
C TYR A 45 -7.88 7.82 -4.24
N GLY A 46 -6.82 7.94 -5.04
CA GLY A 46 -5.99 9.14 -5.10
C GLY A 46 -5.04 9.30 -3.90
N ASP A 47 -4.08 10.21 -4.03
CA ASP A 47 -3.11 10.48 -2.97
C ASP A 47 -3.65 11.56 -2.01
N ILE A 48 -4.27 11.10 -0.92
CA ILE A 48 -4.74 11.98 0.16
C ILE A 48 -3.67 12.20 1.25
N PHE A 49 -2.61 11.37 1.26
CA PHE A 49 -1.61 11.39 2.32
C PHE A 49 -0.56 12.48 2.08
N SER A 50 -0.12 12.66 0.84
CA SER A 50 0.91 13.66 0.51
C SER A 50 0.45 15.11 0.71
N THR A 51 -0.86 15.34 0.75
CA THR A 51 -1.46 16.67 0.95
C THR A 51 -1.71 17.01 2.42
N ASP A 52 -1.73 16.01 3.30
CA ASP A 52 -2.05 16.20 4.72
C ASP A 52 -0.75 16.39 5.53
N PRO A 53 -0.56 17.56 6.17
CA PRO A 53 0.62 17.84 6.99
C PRO A 53 0.88 16.82 8.10
N ALA A 54 -0.15 16.12 8.59
CA ALA A 54 0.00 15.10 9.63
C ALA A 54 0.92 13.95 9.20
N PHE A 55 1.01 13.66 7.90
CA PHE A 55 1.86 12.58 7.36
C PHE A 55 3.17 13.08 6.76
N ALA A 56 3.49 14.37 6.85
CA ALA A 56 4.67 14.96 6.19
C ALA A 56 6.00 14.28 6.57
N GLU A 57 6.11 13.76 7.78
CA GLU A 57 7.31 13.06 8.27
C GLU A 57 7.32 11.55 7.99
N VAL A 58 6.25 11.00 7.43
CA VAL A 58 6.19 9.57 7.08
C VAL A 58 7.13 9.28 5.91
N LEU A 59 7.92 8.21 6.01
CA LEU A 59 8.92 7.81 5.03
C LEU A 59 8.34 7.67 3.63
N ALA A 60 7.17 7.05 3.49
CA ALA A 60 6.48 6.93 2.21
C ALA A 60 6.22 8.30 1.54
N ILE A 61 5.88 9.33 2.32
CA ILE A 61 5.61 10.68 1.80
C ILE A 61 6.92 11.36 1.41
N LYS A 62 7.93 11.33 2.28
CA LYS A 62 9.26 11.91 2.03
C LYS A 62 9.92 11.33 0.78
N ASN A 63 9.70 10.04 0.53
CA ASN A 63 10.28 9.32 -0.60
C ASN A 63 9.39 9.31 -1.85
N ARG A 64 8.21 9.96 -1.82
CA ARG A 64 7.20 9.90 -2.90
C ARG A 64 6.83 8.46 -3.28
N ALA A 65 6.75 7.59 -2.28
CA ALA A 65 6.42 6.18 -2.37
C ALA A 65 4.94 5.92 -2.03
N VAL A 66 4.06 6.82 -2.49
CA VAL A 66 2.61 6.63 -2.46
C VAL A 66 2.17 6.09 -3.82
N PHE A 67 1.66 4.87 -3.82
CA PHE A 67 1.14 4.20 -4.99
C PHE A 67 -0.38 4.40 -5.07
N VAL A 68 -0.83 4.98 -6.16
CA VAL A 68 -2.25 5.03 -6.52
C VAL A 68 -2.41 4.17 -7.77
N PRO A 69 -3.03 2.99 -7.65
CA PRO A 69 -3.31 2.15 -8.81
C PRO A 69 -4.15 2.93 -9.84
N ASN A 70 -3.85 2.75 -11.12
CA ASN A 70 -4.60 3.42 -12.19
C ASN A 70 -6.06 2.94 -12.30
N GLU A 71 -6.36 1.74 -11.78
CA GLU A 71 -7.69 1.14 -11.77
C GLU A 71 -7.91 0.32 -10.49
N ASP A 72 -9.13 -0.18 -10.30
CA ASP A 72 -9.56 -1.03 -9.18
C ASP A 72 -8.95 -2.45 -9.17
N TYR A 73 -7.79 -2.66 -9.80
CA TYR A 73 -7.16 -3.96 -9.98
C TYR A 73 -6.95 -4.71 -8.66
N LEU A 74 -6.56 -4.01 -7.61
CA LEU A 74 -6.30 -4.59 -6.29
C LEU A 74 -7.56 -4.69 -5.40
N SER A 75 -8.68 -4.12 -5.86
CA SER A 75 -9.95 -4.08 -5.13
C SER A 75 -10.88 -5.24 -5.51
N VAL A 76 -10.65 -5.89 -6.67
CA VAL A 76 -11.50 -6.96 -7.19
C VAL A 76 -10.67 -8.22 -7.47
N SER A 77 -11.06 -9.35 -6.87
CA SER A 77 -10.49 -10.66 -7.18
C SER A 77 -10.97 -11.15 -8.55
N GLY A 78 -10.29 -10.72 -9.61
CA GLY A 78 -10.60 -11.06 -11.00
C GLY A 78 -9.35 -11.29 -11.84
N PRO A 79 -9.50 -11.59 -13.15
CA PRO A 79 -8.38 -11.92 -14.03
C PRO A 79 -7.34 -10.80 -14.17
N ARG A 80 -7.73 -9.55 -13.87
CA ARG A 80 -6.86 -8.37 -13.93
C ARG A 80 -6.14 -8.08 -12.61
N PHE A 81 -6.41 -8.85 -11.55
CA PHE A 81 -5.76 -8.67 -10.24
C PHE A 81 -4.24 -8.79 -10.34
N ILE A 82 -3.76 -9.70 -11.19
CA ILE A 82 -2.32 -9.89 -11.44
C ILE A 82 -1.64 -8.62 -11.98
N LEU A 83 -2.35 -7.80 -12.78
CA LEU A 83 -1.79 -6.56 -13.33
C LEU A 83 -1.47 -5.56 -12.21
N GLY A 84 -2.35 -5.45 -11.21
CA GLY A 84 -2.11 -4.62 -10.03
C GLY A 84 -0.95 -5.12 -9.17
N VAL A 85 -0.79 -6.45 -9.04
CA VAL A 85 0.35 -7.05 -8.34
C VAL A 85 1.66 -6.73 -9.07
N GLU A 86 1.70 -6.85 -10.39
CA GLU A 86 2.88 -6.53 -11.20
C GLU A 86 3.25 -5.04 -11.15
N GLU A 87 2.25 -4.14 -11.21
CA GLU A 87 2.46 -2.70 -11.11
C GLU A 87 3.10 -2.34 -9.76
N MET A 88 2.56 -2.90 -8.67
CA MET A 88 3.10 -2.72 -7.34
C MET A 88 4.51 -3.34 -7.20
N ALA A 89 4.76 -4.51 -7.79
CA ALA A 89 6.05 -5.16 -7.77
C ALA A 89 7.15 -4.34 -8.47
N LYS A 90 6.83 -3.71 -9.61
CA LYS A 90 7.77 -2.83 -10.35
C LYS A 90 8.18 -1.61 -9.53
N LEU A 91 7.24 -1.04 -8.76
CA LEU A 91 7.53 0.09 -7.89
C LEU A 91 8.45 -0.29 -6.72
N ILE A 92 8.20 -1.45 -6.12
CA ILE A 92 8.91 -1.92 -4.92
C ILE A 92 10.27 -2.52 -5.26
N TYR A 93 10.36 -3.20 -6.40
CA TYR A 93 11.57 -3.88 -6.87
C TYR A 93 12.03 -3.36 -8.23
N PRO A 94 12.40 -2.07 -8.35
CA PRO A 94 12.73 -1.45 -9.64
C PRO A 94 13.95 -2.08 -10.35
N GLY A 95 14.75 -2.88 -9.65
CA GLY A 95 15.91 -3.57 -10.22
C GLY A 95 15.66 -4.99 -10.74
N ILE A 96 14.48 -5.58 -10.47
CA ILE A 96 14.16 -6.98 -10.84
C ILE A 96 13.45 -7.05 -12.19
N PHE A 97 12.58 -6.09 -12.49
CA PHE A 97 11.82 -6.05 -13.73
C PHE A 97 12.59 -5.22 -14.77
N LYS A 98 13.24 -5.90 -15.71
CA LYS A 98 13.91 -5.31 -16.89
C LYS A 98 13.21 -5.72 -18.17
#